data_AF-A0A3C1ERV5-F1
#
_entry.id   AF-A0A3C1ERV5-F1
#
_cell.length_a   1.000
_cell.length_b   1.000
_cell.length_c   1.000
_cell.angle_alpha   90.00
_cell.angle_beta   90.00
_cell.angle_gamma   90.00
#
_symmetry.space_group_name_H-M   'P 1'
#
loop_
_entity.id
_entity.type
_entity.pdbx_description
1 polymer ?
#
loop_
_entity_poly.entity_id
_entity_poly.type
_entity_poly.pdbx_seq_one_letter_code
_entity_poly.pdbx_strand_id
1 'polypeptide(L)'
;MAGLARLRKRHRGTISLATSLLTDAGLARLENFLGRALQARLFSELIVNDWGLFEFVRRTSGFSVSAGRLLVDELSRMDPAWARAFCAAHRVAAAEADNPVLARRISGKLGLKVSYHVPYRFKAVTTFCPFERHFRAACSFSCERGGPGRLFNEHVGYGLYLREKAYFVKSAAAAPAAAVWRTVHELVDEAGFRI
;
A
#
# COMPACT_ATOMS: atom_id res chain seq x y z
N MET A 1 -10.03 2.88 -15.61
CA MET A 1 -9.34 3.94 -16.40
C MET A 1 -10.00 5.32 -16.25
N ALA A 2 -11.30 5.48 -16.53
CA ALA A 2 -11.98 6.78 -16.46
C ALA A 2 -11.87 7.50 -15.09
N GLY A 3 -11.92 6.74 -13.97
CA GLY A 3 -11.71 7.28 -12.63
C GLY A 3 -10.36 7.98 -12.47
N LEU A 4 -9.26 7.27 -12.80
CA LEU A 4 -7.91 7.80 -12.70
C LEU A 4 -7.66 8.98 -13.65
N ALA A 5 -8.23 8.94 -14.86
CA ALA A 5 -8.15 10.08 -15.78
C ALA A 5 -8.85 11.33 -15.21
N ARG A 6 -10.01 11.18 -14.56
CA ARG A 6 -10.68 12.28 -13.85
C ARG A 6 -9.84 12.79 -12.68
N LEU A 7 -9.24 11.89 -11.90
CA LEU A 7 -8.33 12.24 -10.80
C LEU A 7 -7.16 13.08 -11.33
N ARG A 8 -6.51 12.64 -12.42
CA ARG A 8 -5.39 13.36 -13.06
C ARG A 8 -5.77 14.75 -13.56
N LYS A 9 -6.99 14.92 -14.09
CA LYS A 9 -7.50 16.24 -14.49
C LYS A 9 -7.72 17.18 -13.30
N ARG A 10 -8.17 16.64 -12.16
CA ARG A 10 -8.46 17.41 -10.94
C ARG A 10 -7.20 17.72 -10.11
N HIS A 11 -6.24 16.81 -10.10
CA HIS A 11 -5.04 16.91 -9.28
C HIS A 11 -3.80 17.07 -10.15
N ARG A 12 -3.20 18.27 -10.06
CA ARG A 12 -1.92 18.59 -10.72
C ARG A 12 -0.70 18.00 -10.00
N GLY A 13 -0.89 17.45 -8.80
CA GLY A 13 0.17 16.85 -7.99
C GLY A 13 0.61 15.45 -8.45
N THR A 14 1.44 14.84 -7.60
CA THR A 14 1.82 13.42 -7.73
C THR A 14 0.59 12.56 -7.49
N ILE A 15 0.36 11.59 -8.39
CA ILE A 15 -0.67 10.57 -8.20
C ILE A 15 0.06 9.25 -8.01
N SER A 16 -0.22 8.63 -6.87
CA SER A 16 0.36 7.35 -6.46
C SER A 16 -0.70 6.27 -6.55
N LEU A 17 -0.37 5.14 -7.17
CA LEU A 17 -1.24 3.97 -7.21
C LEU A 17 -0.70 2.93 -6.24
N ALA A 18 -1.47 2.62 -5.20
CA ALA A 18 -1.16 1.50 -4.32
C ALA A 18 -1.79 0.22 -4.86
N THR A 19 -1.03 -0.86 -4.88
CA THR A 19 -1.52 -2.18 -5.27
C THR A 19 -1.91 -2.98 -4.03
N SER A 20 -2.85 -3.92 -4.20
CA SER A 20 -3.20 -4.89 -3.16
C SER A 20 -2.43 -6.19 -3.38
N LEU A 21 -2.67 -7.20 -2.54
CA LEU A 21 -2.26 -8.58 -2.82
C LEU A 21 -3.16 -9.20 -3.90
N LEU A 22 -2.52 -9.83 -4.88
CA LEU A 22 -3.14 -10.27 -6.11
C LEU A 22 -3.09 -11.79 -6.22
N THR A 23 -4.10 -12.35 -6.89
CA THR A 23 -3.98 -13.68 -7.48
C THR A 23 -3.30 -13.57 -8.85
N ASP A 24 -2.87 -14.67 -9.45
CA ASP A 24 -2.25 -14.65 -10.79
C ASP A 24 -3.14 -13.96 -11.84
N ALA A 25 -4.44 -14.25 -11.83
CA ALA A 25 -5.42 -13.58 -12.69
C ALA A 25 -5.55 -12.08 -12.36
N GLY A 26 -5.45 -11.72 -11.09
CA GLY A 26 -5.43 -10.32 -10.64
C GLY A 26 -4.18 -9.58 -11.10
N LEU A 27 -3.02 -10.23 -11.02
CA LEU A 27 -1.73 -9.73 -11.47
C LEU A 27 -1.75 -9.42 -12.96
N ALA A 28 -2.15 -10.38 -13.81
CA ALA A 28 -2.24 -10.18 -15.26
C ALA A 28 -3.18 -9.03 -15.65
N ARG A 29 -4.33 -8.91 -14.95
CA ARG A 29 -5.26 -7.78 -15.16
C ARG A 29 -4.65 -6.46 -14.75
N LEU A 30 -3.94 -6.42 -13.62
CA LEU A 30 -3.32 -5.20 -13.12
C LEU A 30 -2.17 -4.75 -14.02
N GLU A 31 -1.31 -5.65 -14.49
CA GLU A 31 -0.23 -5.30 -15.44
C GLU A 31 -0.78 -4.65 -16.71
N ASN A 32 -1.86 -5.22 -17.27
CA ASN A 32 -2.55 -4.65 -18.43
C ASN A 32 -3.19 -3.28 -18.14
N PHE A 33 -3.67 -3.06 -16.91
CA PHE A 33 -4.16 -1.77 -16.48
C PHE A 33 -3.03 -0.75 -16.33
N LEU A 34 -1.93 -1.13 -15.66
CA LEU A 34 -0.77 -0.28 -15.41
C LEU A 34 -0.10 0.15 -16.72
N GLY A 35 0.05 -0.76 -17.68
CA GLY A 35 0.59 -0.43 -19.01
C GLY A 35 -0.21 0.68 -19.70
N ARG A 36 -1.54 0.57 -19.71
CA ARG A 36 -2.42 1.61 -20.28
C ARG A 36 -2.42 2.91 -19.48
N ALA A 37 -2.41 2.82 -18.16
CA ALA A 37 -2.36 4.00 -17.28
C ALA A 37 -1.05 4.77 -17.40
N LEU A 38 0.06 4.07 -17.61
CA LEU A 38 1.37 4.65 -17.84
C LEU A 38 1.46 5.33 -19.20
N GLN A 39 0.99 4.68 -20.27
CA GLN A 39 0.91 5.28 -21.62
C GLN A 39 0.14 6.60 -21.60
N ALA A 40 -0.95 6.66 -20.83
CA ALA A 40 -1.76 7.86 -20.65
C ALA A 40 -1.22 8.82 -19.56
N ARG A 41 -0.05 8.55 -18.95
CA ARG A 41 0.60 9.36 -17.90
C ARG A 41 -0.35 9.73 -16.74
N LEU A 42 -1.15 8.76 -16.32
CA LEU A 42 -2.21 8.96 -15.33
C LEU A 42 -1.74 8.91 -13.88
N PHE A 43 -0.55 8.36 -13.64
CA PHE A 43 0.09 8.29 -12.34
C PHE A 43 1.60 8.51 -12.49
N SER A 44 2.25 8.80 -11.38
CA SER A 44 3.69 9.07 -11.31
C SER A 44 4.43 8.16 -10.34
N GLU A 45 3.71 7.48 -9.45
CA GLU A 45 4.28 6.54 -8.49
C GLU A 45 3.44 5.26 -8.40
N LEU A 46 4.10 4.11 -8.34
CA LEU A 46 3.50 2.82 -8.01
C LEU A 46 3.99 2.37 -6.64
N ILE A 47 3.07 2.18 -5.71
CA ILE A 47 3.31 1.59 -4.39
C ILE A 47 2.94 0.11 -4.49
N VAL A 48 3.96 -0.74 -4.47
CA VAL A 48 3.83 -2.19 -4.70
C VAL A 48 3.60 -2.89 -3.37
N ASN A 49 2.57 -3.73 -3.25
CA ASN A 49 2.37 -4.63 -2.11
C ASN A 49 2.50 -6.12 -2.47
N ASP A 50 2.75 -6.46 -3.73
CA ASP A 50 2.80 -7.84 -4.21
C ASP A 50 4.13 -8.12 -4.93
N TRP A 51 4.80 -9.21 -4.56
CA TRP A 51 6.10 -9.59 -5.14
C TRP A 51 6.01 -9.84 -6.64
N GLY A 52 4.88 -10.37 -7.14
CA GLY A 52 4.69 -10.69 -8.55
C GLY A 52 4.77 -9.48 -9.48
N LEU A 53 4.57 -8.26 -8.95
CA LEU A 53 4.63 -7.03 -9.72
C LEU A 53 6.06 -6.54 -9.99
N PHE A 54 7.08 -7.06 -9.30
CA PHE A 54 8.43 -6.57 -9.47
C PHE A 54 9.02 -6.88 -10.85
N GLU A 55 8.53 -7.90 -11.54
CA GLU A 55 8.92 -8.18 -12.92
C GLU A 55 8.35 -7.13 -13.88
N PHE A 56 7.07 -6.74 -13.71
CA PHE A 56 6.48 -5.60 -14.42
C PHE A 56 7.27 -4.31 -14.16
N VAL A 57 7.62 -4.07 -12.89
CA VAL A 57 8.45 -2.91 -12.50
C VAL A 57 9.81 -2.97 -13.17
N ARG A 58 10.47 -4.14 -13.25
CA ARG A 58 11.80 -4.26 -13.84
C ARG A 58 11.81 -3.91 -15.33
N ARG A 59 10.79 -4.34 -16.07
CA ARG A 59 10.68 -4.14 -17.53
C ARG A 59 10.09 -2.78 -17.95
N THR A 60 9.59 -1.98 -17.01
CA THR A 60 8.80 -0.78 -17.33
C THR A 60 9.33 0.45 -16.61
N SER A 61 9.51 1.59 -17.30
CA SER A 61 9.99 2.85 -16.71
C SER A 61 8.95 3.98 -16.82
N GLY A 62 9.24 5.14 -16.23
CA GLY A 62 8.36 6.33 -16.33
C GLY A 62 7.50 6.61 -15.10
N PHE A 63 7.71 5.87 -14.01
CA PHE A 63 7.12 6.09 -12.70
C PHE A 63 8.15 5.77 -11.60
N SER A 64 7.99 6.36 -10.42
CA SER A 64 8.76 5.98 -9.23
C SER A 64 8.15 4.76 -8.54
N VAL A 65 8.98 3.95 -7.91
CA VAL A 65 8.54 2.73 -7.23
C VAL A 65 8.71 2.90 -5.72
N SER A 66 7.66 2.52 -5.00
CA SER A 66 7.66 2.48 -3.54
C SER A 66 7.25 1.09 -3.05
N ALA A 67 7.86 0.61 -1.97
CA ALA A 67 7.39 -0.60 -1.30
C ALA A 67 6.25 -0.23 -0.33
N GLY A 68 5.12 -0.90 -0.47
CA GLY A 68 3.98 -0.74 0.43
C GLY A 68 4.21 -1.38 1.79
N ARG A 69 3.30 -1.09 2.73
CA ARG A 69 3.41 -1.51 4.15
C ARG A 69 3.66 -3.01 4.33
N LEU A 70 3.05 -3.85 3.50
CA LEU A 70 3.21 -5.30 3.58
C LEU A 70 4.63 -5.73 3.20
N LEU A 71 5.06 -5.38 1.99
CA LEU A 71 6.37 -5.80 1.47
C LEU A 71 7.52 -5.28 2.30
N VAL A 72 7.39 -4.07 2.84
CA VAL A 72 8.48 -3.51 3.63
C VAL A 72 8.64 -4.21 4.99
N ASP A 73 7.56 -4.73 5.57
CA ASP A 73 7.66 -5.51 6.80
C ASP A 73 8.51 -6.76 6.56
N GLU A 74 8.30 -7.43 5.43
CA GLU A 74 9.10 -8.57 4.98
C GLU A 74 10.55 -8.17 4.66
N LEU A 75 10.76 -7.18 3.79
CA LEU A 75 12.08 -6.66 3.43
C LEU A 75 12.90 -6.22 4.65
N SER A 76 12.25 -5.66 5.67
CA SER A 76 12.93 -5.19 6.89
C SER A 76 13.46 -6.31 7.79
N ARG A 77 13.00 -7.55 7.57
CA ARG A 77 13.42 -8.76 8.30
C ARG A 77 14.49 -9.55 7.55
N MET A 78 14.68 -9.27 6.26
CA MET A 78 15.70 -9.91 5.43
C MET A 78 17.10 -9.37 5.76
N ASP A 79 18.12 -10.06 5.25
CA ASP A 79 19.49 -9.57 5.31
C ASP A 79 19.57 -8.15 4.69
N PRO A 80 20.18 -7.16 5.37
CA PRO A 80 20.21 -5.79 4.87
C PRO A 80 20.96 -5.61 3.55
N ALA A 81 22.00 -6.40 3.28
CA ALA A 81 22.74 -6.28 2.02
C ALA A 81 21.89 -6.82 0.86
N TRP A 82 21.25 -7.97 1.06
CA TRP A 82 20.30 -8.52 0.10
C TRP A 82 19.13 -7.56 -0.16
N ALA A 83 18.50 -7.03 0.90
CA ALA A 83 17.35 -6.15 0.76
C ALA A 83 17.70 -4.84 0.03
N ARG A 84 18.88 -4.26 0.28
CA ARG A 84 19.37 -3.09 -0.47
C ARG A 84 19.62 -3.42 -1.94
N ALA A 85 20.25 -4.56 -2.22
CA ALA A 85 20.50 -5.00 -3.60
C ALA A 85 19.18 -5.21 -4.36
N PHE A 86 18.19 -5.83 -3.70
CA PHE A 86 16.84 -5.98 -4.23
C PHE A 86 16.20 -4.63 -4.53
N CYS A 87 16.18 -3.71 -3.56
CA CYS A 87 15.62 -2.38 -3.75
C CYS A 87 16.29 -1.63 -4.91
N ALA A 88 17.61 -1.73 -5.06
CA ALA A 88 18.35 -1.12 -6.17
C ALA A 88 17.96 -1.75 -7.53
N ALA A 89 17.95 -3.08 -7.62
CA ALA A 89 17.61 -3.81 -8.85
C ALA A 89 16.18 -3.50 -9.33
N HIS A 90 15.25 -3.27 -8.40
CA HIS A 90 13.86 -2.95 -8.68
C HIS A 90 13.52 -1.46 -8.59
N ARG A 91 14.53 -0.59 -8.42
CA ARG A 91 14.42 0.88 -8.36
C ARG A 91 13.42 1.38 -7.32
N VAL A 92 13.33 0.66 -6.19
CA VAL A 92 12.53 1.07 -5.04
C VAL A 92 13.21 2.29 -4.41
N ALA A 93 12.52 3.44 -4.42
CA ALA A 93 13.07 4.72 -3.97
C ALA A 93 12.50 5.17 -2.62
N ALA A 94 11.34 4.64 -2.24
CA ALA A 94 10.67 4.94 -0.99
C ALA A 94 9.96 3.69 -0.46
N ALA A 95 9.56 3.72 0.81
CA ALA A 95 8.72 2.70 1.39
C ALA A 95 7.73 3.29 2.41
N GLU A 96 6.61 2.60 2.57
CA GLU A 96 5.56 2.98 3.50
C GLU A 96 5.85 2.47 4.91
N ALA A 97 5.74 3.34 5.91
CA ALA A 97 5.82 2.95 7.31
C ALA A 97 4.58 3.42 8.04
N ASP A 98 4.22 2.75 9.12
CA ASP A 98 3.11 3.19 10.00
C ASP A 98 3.50 3.22 11.48
N ASN A 99 4.76 2.89 11.77
CA ASN A 99 5.30 2.90 13.11
C ASN A 99 6.76 3.35 13.15
N PRO A 100 7.21 3.96 14.26
CA PRO A 100 8.54 4.54 14.36
C PRO A 100 9.70 3.54 14.23
N VAL A 101 9.46 2.26 14.56
CA VAL A 101 10.49 1.23 14.49
C VAL A 101 10.76 0.85 13.03
N LEU A 102 9.69 0.59 12.28
CA LEU A 102 9.76 0.30 10.85
C LEU A 102 10.33 1.48 10.07
N ALA A 103 9.89 2.70 10.35
CA ALA A 103 10.41 3.92 9.72
C ALA A 103 11.94 4.06 9.89
N ARG A 104 12.46 3.78 11.09
CA ARG A 104 13.90 3.78 11.37
C ARG A 104 14.65 2.68 10.63
N ARG A 105 14.06 1.48 10.49
CA ARG A 105 14.66 0.39 9.69
C ARG A 105 14.72 0.76 8.21
N ILE A 106 13.65 1.34 7.66
CA ILE A 106 13.59 1.74 6.26
C ILE A 106 14.66 2.80 5.94
N SER A 107 14.66 3.89 6.71
CA SER A 107 15.62 4.99 6.49
C SER A 107 17.05 4.56 6.80
N GLY A 108 17.30 3.92 7.94
CA GLY A 108 18.64 3.58 8.39
C GLY A 108 19.25 2.32 7.76
N LYS A 109 18.48 1.23 7.61
CA LYS A 109 19.00 -0.04 7.08
C LYS A 109 18.90 -0.13 5.56
N LEU A 110 17.79 0.34 4.99
CA LEU A 110 17.53 0.22 3.56
C LEU A 110 17.91 1.49 2.78
N GLY A 111 18.09 2.63 3.45
CA GLY A 111 18.42 3.90 2.79
C GLY A 111 17.26 4.48 1.96
N LEU A 112 16.02 4.07 2.24
CA LEU A 112 14.84 4.49 1.47
C LEU A 112 14.16 5.69 2.12
N LYS A 113 13.51 6.52 1.30
CA LYS A 113 12.60 7.57 1.79
C LYS A 113 11.40 6.95 2.49
N VAL A 114 10.93 7.59 3.56
CA VAL A 114 9.80 7.08 4.37
C VAL A 114 8.52 7.84 4.06
N SER A 115 7.49 7.12 3.62
CA SER A 115 6.11 7.59 3.53
C SER A 115 5.33 7.11 4.76
N TYR A 116 5.06 7.99 5.73
CA TYR A 116 4.55 7.61 7.04
C TYR A 116 3.03 7.70 7.15
N HIS A 117 2.34 6.60 7.43
CA HIS A 117 0.88 6.48 7.48
C HIS A 117 0.34 6.76 8.88
N VAL A 118 -0.73 7.56 8.94
CA VAL A 118 -1.51 7.86 10.13
C VAL A 118 -3.02 7.93 9.80
N PRO A 119 -3.93 7.61 10.74
CA PRO A 119 -3.68 7.10 12.09
C PRO A 119 -3.60 5.57 12.15
N TYR A 120 -3.68 4.85 11.02
CA TYR A 120 -3.83 3.39 11.02
C TYR A 120 -2.51 2.65 10.79
N ARG A 121 -2.28 1.62 11.61
CA ARG A 121 -1.14 0.70 11.53
C ARG A 121 -1.56 -0.65 11.00
N PHE A 122 -0.87 -1.13 9.97
CA PHE A 122 -0.99 -2.46 9.44
C PHE A 122 -0.64 -3.51 10.50
N LYS A 123 -1.37 -4.64 10.47
CA LYS A 123 -1.16 -5.77 11.36
C LYS A 123 -1.01 -7.08 10.63
N ALA A 124 -1.90 -7.36 9.70
CA ALA A 124 -1.94 -8.62 8.99
C ALA A 124 -2.76 -8.49 7.70
N VAL A 125 -2.52 -9.40 6.77
CA VAL A 125 -3.39 -9.60 5.61
C VAL A 125 -4.38 -10.73 5.85
N THR A 126 -5.50 -10.69 5.15
CA THR A 126 -6.50 -11.75 5.11
C THR A 126 -7.06 -11.89 3.71
N THR A 127 -7.26 -13.13 3.28
CA THR A 127 -8.00 -13.46 2.06
C THR A 127 -9.46 -13.83 2.37
N PHE A 128 -9.80 -13.96 3.66
CA PHE A 128 -11.14 -14.25 4.15
C PHE A 128 -11.94 -12.97 4.37
N CYS A 129 -13.12 -12.88 3.76
CA CYS A 129 -14.06 -11.80 4.00
C CYS A 129 -15.00 -12.19 5.16
N PRO A 130 -14.93 -11.55 6.35
CA PRO A 130 -15.78 -11.90 7.47
C PRO A 130 -17.26 -11.54 7.24
N PHE A 131 -17.54 -10.59 6.35
CA PHE A 131 -18.90 -10.18 6.02
C PHE A 131 -19.61 -11.18 5.12
N GLU A 132 -18.90 -11.72 4.13
CA GLU A 132 -19.45 -12.70 3.20
C GLU A 132 -19.17 -14.15 3.65
N ARG A 133 -18.31 -14.37 4.65
CA ARG A 133 -17.92 -15.67 5.21
C ARG A 133 -17.28 -16.65 4.22
N HIS A 134 -16.51 -16.14 3.25
CA HIS A 134 -15.75 -16.96 2.30
C HIS A 134 -14.48 -16.24 1.82
N PHE A 135 -13.59 -16.99 1.16
CA PHE A 135 -12.38 -16.47 0.55
C PHE A 135 -12.68 -15.87 -0.82
N ARG A 136 -12.31 -14.61 -1.05
CA ARG A 136 -12.64 -13.93 -2.31
C ARG A 136 -11.44 -13.21 -2.91
N ALA A 137 -11.15 -13.54 -4.17
CA ALA A 137 -10.04 -12.93 -4.93
C ALA A 137 -10.30 -11.45 -5.24
N ALA A 138 -11.53 -11.11 -5.63
CA ALA A 138 -11.98 -9.75 -5.92
C ALA A 138 -13.03 -9.32 -4.89
N CYS A 139 -12.67 -8.43 -3.98
CA CYS A 139 -13.63 -7.83 -3.05
C CYS A 139 -14.52 -6.86 -3.83
N SER A 140 -15.85 -7.08 -3.84
CA SER A 140 -16.80 -6.16 -4.47
C SER A 140 -17.88 -5.67 -3.50
N PHE A 141 -17.72 -5.86 -2.18
CA PHE A 141 -18.78 -5.61 -1.19
C PHE A 141 -18.31 -5.13 0.21
N SER A 142 -19.25 -4.38 0.82
CA SER A 142 -19.44 -3.80 2.18
C SER A 142 -18.42 -2.88 2.88
N CYS A 143 -17.11 -3.18 2.93
CA CYS A 143 -16.18 -2.27 3.64
C CYS A 143 -15.99 -0.92 2.92
N GLU A 144 -16.31 -0.85 1.61
CA GLU A 144 -16.41 0.40 0.83
C GLU A 144 -17.71 1.19 1.05
N ARG A 145 -18.78 0.55 1.59
CA ARG A 145 -20.12 1.16 1.71
C ARG A 145 -20.44 1.67 3.11
N GLY A 146 -19.76 1.17 4.15
CA GLY A 146 -20.02 1.53 5.56
C GLY A 146 -18.77 1.94 6.36
N GLY A 147 -17.63 2.13 5.71
CA GLY A 147 -16.36 2.42 6.37
C GLY A 147 -15.62 1.16 6.85
N PRO A 148 -14.41 1.33 7.42
CA PRO A 148 -13.60 0.20 7.86
C PRO A 148 -14.32 -0.60 8.95
N GLY A 149 -14.50 -1.89 8.72
CA GLY A 149 -15.20 -2.78 9.63
C GLY A 149 -14.43 -2.93 10.93
N ARG A 150 -14.98 -2.46 12.05
CA ARG A 150 -14.39 -2.67 13.37
C ARG A 150 -14.69 -4.09 13.82
N LEU A 151 -13.65 -4.91 13.97
CA LEU A 151 -13.71 -6.24 14.52
C LEU A 151 -13.14 -6.20 15.93
N PHE A 152 -13.78 -6.92 16.85
CA PHE A 152 -13.28 -7.13 18.20
C PHE A 152 -13.19 -8.63 18.47
N ASN A 153 -12.11 -9.04 19.13
CA ASN A 153 -11.88 -10.40 19.57
C ASN A 153 -11.20 -10.33 20.95
N GLU A 154 -11.77 -11.03 21.93
CA GLU A 154 -11.29 -11.01 23.33
C GLU A 154 -9.84 -11.48 23.45
N HIS A 155 -9.40 -12.42 22.61
CA HIS A 155 -8.02 -12.92 22.60
C HIS A 155 -7.00 -11.92 22.02
N VAL A 156 -7.45 -10.96 21.20
CA VAL A 156 -6.58 -9.93 20.61
C VAL A 156 -6.50 -8.70 21.52
N GLY A 157 -7.53 -8.42 22.31
CA GLY A 157 -7.54 -7.35 23.31
C GLY A 157 -7.61 -5.93 22.73
N TYR A 158 -7.78 -5.76 21.42
CA TYR A 158 -7.94 -4.45 20.77
C TYR A 158 -8.80 -4.52 19.50
N GLY A 159 -9.33 -3.36 19.09
CA GLY A 159 -10.13 -3.24 17.87
C GLY A 159 -9.27 -3.34 16.61
N LEU A 160 -9.65 -4.22 15.69
CA LEU A 160 -9.11 -4.31 14.35
C LEU A 160 -10.02 -3.58 13.37
N TYR A 161 -9.44 -2.93 12.38
CA TYR A 161 -10.14 -2.30 11.27
C TYR A 161 -9.82 -3.09 10.01
N LEU A 162 -10.83 -3.66 9.36
CA LEU A 162 -10.67 -4.34 8.08
C LEU A 162 -10.94 -3.38 6.93
N ARG A 163 -9.97 -3.25 6.03
CA ARG A 163 -10.12 -2.57 4.74
C ARG A 163 -9.51 -3.44 3.65
N GLU A 164 -10.29 -3.73 2.61
CA GLU A 164 -9.96 -4.72 1.59
C GLU A 164 -9.54 -6.08 2.19
N LYS A 165 -8.24 -6.38 2.12
CA LYS A 165 -7.58 -7.63 2.54
C LYS A 165 -6.58 -7.41 3.66
N ALA A 166 -6.67 -6.30 4.39
CA ALA A 166 -5.71 -5.96 5.43
C ALA A 166 -6.40 -5.50 6.72
N TYR A 167 -5.87 -5.98 7.84
CA TYR A 167 -6.23 -5.56 9.18
C TYR A 167 -5.32 -4.44 9.64
N PHE A 168 -5.94 -3.42 10.23
CA PHE A 168 -5.29 -2.26 10.79
C PHE A 168 -5.70 -2.06 12.24
N VAL A 169 -4.88 -1.33 13.00
CA VAL A 169 -5.23 -0.80 14.32
C VAL A 169 -5.10 0.70 14.31
N LYS A 170 -5.97 1.38 15.03
CA LYS A 170 -5.81 2.82 15.27
C LYS A 170 -4.59 3.03 16.17
N SER A 171 -3.65 3.80 15.67
CA SER A 171 -2.42 4.17 16.36
C SER A 171 -2.60 5.54 17.01
N ALA A 172 -2.12 5.67 18.23
CA ALA A 172 -1.97 6.97 18.91
C ALA A 172 -0.70 7.72 18.45
N ALA A 173 0.12 7.12 17.59
CA ALA A 173 1.49 7.58 17.37
C ALA A 173 1.57 8.90 16.59
N ALA A 174 2.24 9.88 17.19
CA ALA A 174 2.81 11.03 16.50
C ALA A 174 3.85 10.55 15.46
N ALA A 175 4.03 11.33 14.38
CA ALA A 175 5.05 11.04 13.36
C ALA A 175 6.45 10.94 14.01
N PRO A 176 7.30 9.99 13.59
CA PRO A 176 8.61 9.78 14.19
C PRO A 176 9.58 10.91 13.84
N ALA A 177 10.60 11.11 14.69
CA ALA A 177 11.74 12.00 14.45
C ALA A 177 12.70 11.56 13.31
N ALA A 178 12.37 10.47 12.59
CA ALA A 178 13.11 10.07 11.41
C ALA A 178 12.83 11.04 10.24
N ALA A 179 13.66 11.03 9.21
CA ALA A 179 13.44 11.80 7.97
C ALA A 179 12.23 11.26 7.20
N VAL A 180 11.02 11.55 7.71
CA VAL A 180 9.75 11.32 7.02
C VAL A 180 9.72 12.21 5.80
N TRP A 181 9.67 11.60 4.62
CA TRP A 181 9.59 12.33 3.36
C TRP A 181 8.18 12.88 3.12
N ARG A 182 7.15 12.10 3.49
CA ARG A 182 5.76 12.55 3.48
C ARG A 182 4.94 11.83 4.54
N THR A 183 3.92 12.52 5.05
CA THR A 183 2.89 11.91 5.88
C THR A 183 1.67 11.59 5.02
N VAL A 184 1.17 10.36 5.14
CA VAL A 184 -0.03 9.89 4.46
C VAL A 184 -1.14 9.85 5.48
N HIS A 185 -2.13 10.71 5.27
CA HIS A 185 -3.37 10.70 6.02
C HIS A 185 -4.37 9.86 5.23
N GLU A 186 -4.94 8.83 5.84
CA GLU A 186 -6.10 8.18 5.25
C GLU A 186 -7.26 9.19 5.26
N LEU A 187 -7.58 9.74 4.08
CA LEU A 187 -8.80 10.49 3.87
C LEU A 187 -9.96 9.50 4.00
N VAL A 188 -10.60 9.49 5.16
CA VAL A 188 -11.94 8.95 5.30
C VAL A 188 -12.86 10.06 4.80
N ASP A 189 -13.11 10.08 3.50
CA ASP A 189 -14.02 11.06 2.92
C ASP A 189 -15.43 10.77 3.43
N GLU A 190 -15.92 11.59 4.37
CA GLU A 190 -17.32 11.59 4.80
C GLU A 190 -18.28 11.86 3.61
N ALA A 191 -17.74 12.29 2.46
CA ALA A 191 -18.48 12.62 1.24
C ALA A 191 -18.25 11.67 0.04
N GLY A 192 -17.82 10.42 0.26
CA GLY A 192 -18.09 9.34 -0.69
C GLY A 192 -17.36 9.38 -2.03
N PHE A 193 -16.19 10.02 -2.15
CA PHE A 193 -15.30 9.75 -3.29
C PHE A 193 -14.43 8.49 -3.05
N ARG A 194 -14.81 7.44 -3.77
CA ARG A 194 -14.18 6.11 -3.83
C ARG A 194 -13.09 6.13 -4.91
N ILE A 195 -11.84 5.82 -4.55
CA ILE A 195 -10.80 5.43 -5.53
C ILE A 195 -11.00 3.95 -5.86
#